data_AF-A0A836ZAU6-F1
#
_entry.id   AF-A0A836ZAU6-F1
#
_cell.length_a   1.000
_cell.length_b   1.000
_cell.length_c   1.000
_cell.angle_alpha   90.00
_cell.angle_beta   90.00
_cell.angle_gamma   90.00
#
_symmetry.space_group_name_H-M   'P 1'
#
loop_
_entity.id
_entity.type
_entity.pdbx_description
1 polymer ?
#
loop_
_entity_poly.entity_id
_entity_poly.type
_entity_poly.pdbx_seq_one_letter_code
_entity_poly.pdbx_strand_id
1 'polypeptide(L)'
;LEKYTARQEELNKALKDGKILQADYNTLMAAAKKDYEATLKKPKQSGVKVSAGDRQEDSAHAALLTLQAELRTLEKHAGANEKISQQRRDLWKAESQFAVLEEAAQRRQLSAQEKSLLAHKDETLEYKRQLAALGDKVTYQERLNALAQQADKFAQQQRAKRAA
;
A
#
# COMPACT_ATOMS: atom_id res chain seq x y z
N LEU A 1 -2.18 18.84 14.32
CA LEU A 1 -3.08 17.94 13.56
C LEU A 1 -3.96 18.74 12.60
N GLU A 2 -4.76 19.70 13.08
CA GLU A 2 -5.68 20.51 12.24
C GLU A 2 -5.04 21.15 11.01
N LYS A 3 -3.80 21.65 11.12
CA LYS A 3 -3.10 22.31 9.99
C LYS A 3 -2.71 21.36 8.85
N TYR A 4 -2.46 20.08 9.12
CA TYR A 4 -2.09 19.10 8.08
C TYR A 4 -3.33 18.60 7.35
N THR A 5 -4.41 18.34 8.09
CA THR A 5 -5.71 17.95 7.54
C THR A 5 -6.30 19.05 6.65
N ALA A 6 -6.28 20.31 7.09
CA ALA A 6 -6.74 21.44 6.27
C ALA A 6 -5.92 21.59 4.97
N ARG A 7 -4.59 21.37 5.04
CA ARG A 7 -3.71 21.45 3.88
C ARG A 7 -3.96 20.31 2.88
N GLN A 8 -4.28 19.12 3.37
CA GLN A 8 -4.66 17.97 2.55
C GLN A 8 -5.98 18.22 1.82
N GLU A 9 -6.98 18.78 2.51
CA GLU A 9 -8.26 19.15 1.90
C GLU A 9 -8.11 20.23 0.83
N GLU A 10 -7.27 21.24 1.06
CA GLU A 10 -6.93 22.26 0.06
C GLU A 10 -6.29 21.66 -1.19
N LEU A 11 -5.32 20.75 -1.02
CA LEU A 11 -4.64 20.09 -2.13
C LEU A 11 -5.58 19.13 -2.89
N ASN A 12 -6.45 18.41 -2.18
CA ASN A 12 -7.47 17.56 -2.79
C ASN A 12 -8.49 18.38 -3.60
N LYS A 13 -8.90 19.55 -3.08
CA LYS A 13 -9.80 20.45 -3.80
C LYS A 13 -9.12 21.07 -5.01
N ALA A 14 -7.85 21.47 -4.90
CA ALA A 14 -7.08 22.00 -6.02
C ALA A 14 -6.85 20.96 -7.13
N LEU A 15 -6.65 19.69 -6.76
CA LEU A 15 -6.53 18.57 -7.71
C LEU A 15 -7.87 18.32 -8.42
N LYS A 16 -8.97 18.36 -7.68
CA LYS A 16 -10.34 18.18 -8.21
C LYS A 16 -10.78 19.33 -9.12
N ASP A 17 -10.36 20.56 -8.80
CA ASP A 17 -10.57 21.76 -9.63
C ASP A 17 -9.63 21.80 -10.86
N GLY A 18 -8.72 20.82 -11.02
CA GLY A 18 -7.75 20.77 -12.12
C GLY A 18 -6.66 21.86 -12.06
N LYS A 19 -6.49 22.52 -10.91
CA LYS A 19 -5.52 23.61 -10.71
C LYS A 19 -4.11 23.11 -10.44
N ILE A 20 -3.96 21.83 -10.09
CA ILE A 20 -2.68 21.16 -9.88
C ILE A 20 -2.70 19.78 -10.54
N LEU A 21 -1.54 19.30 -10.99
CA LEU A 21 -1.40 17.94 -11.50
C LEU A 21 -1.12 16.95 -10.34
N GLN A 22 -1.36 15.66 -10.58
CA GLN A 22 -1.10 14.61 -9.60
C GLN A 22 0.37 14.59 -9.11
N ALA A 23 1.32 14.94 -9.98
CA ALA A 23 2.74 15.06 -9.64
C ALA A 23 3.01 16.23 -8.67
N ASP A 24 2.34 17.37 -8.90
CA ASP A 24 2.43 18.54 -8.03
C ASP A 24 1.76 18.27 -6.69
N TYR A 25 0.64 17.55 -6.69
CA TYR A 25 -0.02 17.08 -5.48
C TYR A 25 0.93 16.28 -4.57
N ASN A 26 1.63 15.28 -5.12
CA ASN A 26 2.57 14.46 -4.36
C ASN A 26 3.74 15.30 -3.78
N THR A 27 4.23 16.26 -4.56
CA THR A 27 5.33 17.15 -4.17
C THR A 27 4.91 18.11 -3.06
N LEU A 28 3.74 18.73 -3.19
CA LEU A 28 3.17 19.65 -2.21
C LEU A 28 2.76 18.93 -0.92
N MET A 29 2.29 17.69 -1.04
CA MET A 29 1.95 16.84 0.11
C MET A 29 3.21 16.46 0.91
N ALA A 30 4.31 16.13 0.23
CA ALA A 30 5.59 15.84 0.87
C ALA A 30 6.18 17.08 1.57
N ALA A 31 6.11 18.25 0.94
CA ALA A 31 6.53 19.52 1.54
C ALA A 31 5.68 19.86 2.78
N ALA A 32 4.36 19.78 2.68
CA ALA A 32 3.45 20.02 3.81
C ALA A 32 3.69 19.05 4.98
N LYS A 33 4.03 17.78 4.69
CA LYS A 33 4.40 16.80 5.70
C LYS A 33 5.71 17.17 6.40
N LYS A 34 6.72 17.59 5.63
CA LYS A 34 8.02 18.01 6.15
C LYS A 34 7.92 19.26 7.03
N ASP A 35 7.12 20.24 6.61
CA ASP A 35 6.87 21.46 7.39
C ASP A 35 6.09 21.13 8.67
N TYR A 36 5.11 20.23 8.61
CA TYR A 36 4.42 19.74 9.80
C TYR A 36 5.38 19.03 10.78
N GLU A 37 6.24 18.14 10.28
CA GLU A 37 7.27 17.48 11.08
C GLU A 37 8.29 18.46 11.69
N ALA A 38 8.63 19.53 10.97
CA ALA A 38 9.48 20.61 11.49
C ALA A 38 8.78 21.41 12.62
N THR A 39 7.46 21.64 12.50
CA THR A 39 6.68 22.29 13.58
C THR A 39 6.49 21.40 14.82
N LEU A 40 6.57 20.08 14.66
CA LEU A 40 6.58 19.09 15.74
C LEU A 40 7.92 19.05 16.50
N LYS A 41 9.03 19.45 15.87
CA LYS A 41 10.38 19.47 16.46
C LYS A 41 10.71 20.75 17.24
N LYS A 42 9.78 21.27 18.06
CA LYS A 42 10.15 22.16 19.18
C LYS A 42 10.50 21.30 20.40
N PRO A 43 11.65 21.49 21.08
CA PRO A 43 12.06 20.60 22.15
C PRO A 43 11.37 21.02 23.46
N LYS A 44 10.44 20.19 23.95
CA LYS A 44 10.15 20.07 25.38
C LYS A 44 9.98 18.60 25.74
N GLN A 45 10.72 18.20 26.76
CA GLN A 45 10.97 16.84 27.22
C GLN A 45 9.69 16.17 27.77
N SER A 46 9.46 14.91 27.39
CA SER A 46 8.93 13.88 28.29
C SER A 46 9.24 12.50 27.71
N GLY A 47 10.28 11.85 28.25
CA GLY A 47 10.64 10.49 27.87
C GLY A 47 9.57 9.50 28.33
N VAL A 48 8.73 9.05 27.40
CA VAL A 48 8.15 7.71 27.50
C VAL A 48 9.27 6.76 27.05
N LYS A 49 10.04 6.24 28.01
CA LYS A 49 10.96 5.13 27.78
C LYS A 49 10.10 3.87 27.59
N VAL A 50 9.63 3.66 26.36
CA VAL A 50 9.23 2.33 25.89
C VAL A 50 10.48 1.45 26.05
N SER A 51 10.34 0.31 26.74
CA SER A 51 11.50 -0.54 27.03
C SER A 51 12.11 -1.02 25.71
N ALA A 52 13.42 -1.28 25.70
CA ALA A 52 14.05 -1.86 24.50
C ALA A 52 13.40 -3.21 24.12
N GLY A 53 12.90 -3.94 25.12
CA GLY A 53 12.08 -5.15 24.94
C GLY A 53 10.78 -4.87 24.21
N ASP A 54 9.98 -3.90 24.66
CA ASP A 54 8.67 -3.62 24.06
C ASP A 54 8.81 -3.16 22.60
N ARG A 55 9.87 -2.41 22.27
CA ARG A 55 10.15 -2.00 20.88
C ARG A 55 10.56 -3.19 20.00
N GLN A 56 11.31 -4.12 20.57
CA GLN A 56 11.79 -5.29 19.86
C GLN A 56 10.68 -6.34 19.70
N GLU A 57 9.80 -6.47 20.69
CA GLU A 57 8.57 -7.26 20.63
C GLU A 57 7.60 -6.68 19.61
N ASP A 58 7.33 -5.37 19.61
CA ASP A 58 6.50 -4.70 18.59
C ASP A 58 7.10 -4.90 17.18
N SER A 59 8.43 -4.82 17.03
CA SER A 59 9.10 -5.04 15.74
C SER A 59 9.03 -6.50 15.28
N ALA A 60 9.21 -7.45 16.20
CA ALA A 60 9.09 -8.89 15.92
C ALA A 60 7.65 -9.28 15.58
N HIS A 61 6.67 -8.70 16.27
CA HIS A 61 5.25 -8.88 15.96
C HIS A 61 4.88 -8.29 14.60
N ALA A 62 5.39 -7.10 14.25
CA ALA A 62 5.19 -6.51 12.93
C ALA A 62 5.81 -7.38 11.81
N ALA A 63 7.02 -7.92 12.04
CA ALA A 63 7.66 -8.84 11.11
C ALA A 63 6.88 -10.15 10.96
N LEU A 64 6.39 -10.73 12.06
CA LEU A 64 5.58 -11.94 12.06
C LEU A 64 4.27 -11.74 11.27
N LEU A 65 3.58 -10.63 11.49
CA LEU A 65 2.33 -10.30 10.79
C LEU A 65 2.57 -10.00 9.31
N THR A 66 3.72 -9.41 8.96
CA THR A 66 4.14 -9.24 7.57
C THR A 66 4.37 -10.59 6.89
N LEU A 67 5.12 -11.48 7.54
CA LEU A 67 5.38 -12.83 7.02
C LEU A 67 4.11 -13.68 6.95
N GLN A 68 3.20 -13.56 7.90
CA GLN A 68 1.91 -14.26 7.87
C GLN A 68 1.01 -13.76 6.74
N ALA A 69 1.05 -12.46 6.44
CA ALA A 69 0.36 -11.89 5.29
C ALA A 69 0.98 -12.38 3.97
N GLU A 70 2.31 -12.41 3.87
CA GLU A 70 3.02 -12.99 2.72
C GLU A 70 2.74 -14.49 2.56
N LEU A 71 2.65 -15.25 3.65
CA LEU A 71 2.31 -16.67 3.60
C LEU A 71 0.87 -16.88 3.11
N ARG A 72 -0.12 -16.16 3.69
CA ARG A 72 -1.52 -16.23 3.22
C ARG A 72 -1.67 -15.84 1.75
N THR A 73 -0.85 -14.90 1.29
CA THR A 73 -0.77 -14.49 -0.12
C THR A 73 -0.34 -15.66 -1.00
N LEU A 74 0.73 -16.33 -0.60
CA LEU A 74 1.29 -17.47 -1.32
C LEU A 74 0.35 -18.67 -1.27
N GLU A 75 -0.25 -18.97 -0.13
CA GLU A 75 -1.19 -20.09 0.06
C GLU A 75 -2.47 -19.92 -0.75
N LYS A 76 -3.07 -18.73 -0.77
CA LYS A 76 -4.32 -18.47 -1.53
C LYS A 76 -4.15 -18.55 -3.05
N HIS A 77 -2.94 -18.31 -3.56
CA HIS A 77 -2.62 -18.35 -4.99
C HIS A 77 -1.61 -19.44 -5.37
N ALA A 78 -1.37 -20.42 -4.47
CA ALA A 78 -0.55 -21.60 -4.75
C ALA A 78 -1.19 -22.53 -5.80
N GLY A 79 -2.49 -22.34 -6.08
CA GLY A 79 -3.20 -23.02 -7.15
C GLY A 79 -2.79 -22.49 -8.53
N ALA A 80 -1.71 -23.03 -9.09
CA ALA A 80 -1.36 -22.98 -10.50
C ALA A 80 -1.52 -21.61 -11.20
N ASN A 81 -0.44 -20.83 -11.23
CA ASN A 81 -0.22 -19.75 -12.21
C ASN A 81 -1.05 -18.45 -12.05
N GLU A 82 -1.74 -18.24 -10.93
CA GLU A 82 -2.33 -16.93 -10.63
C GLU A 82 -1.26 -15.95 -10.14
N LYS A 83 -0.62 -15.27 -11.10
CA LYS A 83 0.16 -14.06 -10.79
C LYS A 83 -0.80 -12.98 -10.32
N ILE A 84 -0.86 -12.75 -9.02
CA ILE A 84 -1.50 -11.56 -8.48
C ILE A 84 -0.68 -10.31 -8.83
N SER A 85 -1.39 -9.20 -9.01
CA SER A 85 -0.74 -7.91 -9.25
C SER A 85 0.10 -7.49 -8.04
N GLN A 86 1.12 -6.66 -8.28
CA GLN A 86 1.92 -6.07 -7.18
C GLN A 86 1.02 -5.26 -6.24
N GLN A 87 0.02 -4.58 -6.80
CA GLN A 87 -0.95 -3.78 -6.09
C GLN A 87 -1.80 -4.62 -5.12
N ARG A 88 -2.15 -5.86 -5.49
CA ARG A 88 -2.83 -6.81 -4.57
C ARG A 88 -1.95 -7.21 -3.40
N ARG A 89 -0.65 -7.44 -3.62
CA ARG A 89 0.31 -7.68 -2.54
C ARG A 89 0.43 -6.47 -1.61
N ASP A 90 0.51 -5.27 -2.18
CA ASP A 90 0.65 -4.02 -1.43
C ASP A 90 -0.61 -3.66 -0.63
N LEU A 91 -1.79 -4.10 -1.08
CA LEU A 91 -3.03 -4.03 -0.31
C LEU A 91 -2.93 -4.91 0.94
N TRP A 92 -2.57 -6.17 0.78
CA TRP A 92 -2.49 -7.11 1.91
C TRP A 92 -1.42 -6.74 2.93
N LYS A 93 -0.28 -6.21 2.47
CA LYS A 93 0.73 -5.64 3.37
C LYS A 93 0.17 -4.49 4.20
N ALA A 94 -0.62 -3.60 3.58
CA ALA A 94 -1.25 -2.50 4.31
C ALA A 94 -2.34 -3.00 5.27
N GLU A 95 -3.18 -3.94 4.87
CA GLU A 95 -4.19 -4.55 5.74
C GLU A 95 -3.55 -5.19 6.97
N SER A 96 -2.43 -5.90 6.79
CA SER A 96 -1.64 -6.46 7.90
C SER A 96 -1.06 -5.37 8.79
N GLN A 97 -0.44 -4.34 8.22
CA GLN A 97 0.13 -3.23 8.98
C GLN A 97 -0.92 -2.51 9.84
N PHE A 98 -2.12 -2.29 9.30
CA PHE A 98 -3.22 -1.70 10.06
C PHE A 98 -3.73 -2.63 11.15
N ALA A 99 -3.80 -3.93 10.91
CA ALA A 99 -4.18 -4.91 11.94
C ALA A 99 -3.19 -4.88 13.13
N VAL A 100 -1.88 -4.77 12.86
CA VAL A 100 -0.86 -4.62 13.91
C VAL A 100 -1.09 -3.36 14.73
N LEU A 101 -1.37 -2.24 14.05
CA LEU A 101 -1.60 -0.96 14.71
C LEU A 101 -2.88 -0.96 15.57
N GLU A 102 -3.93 -1.64 15.12
CA GLU A 102 -5.16 -1.82 15.91
C GLU A 102 -4.92 -2.69 17.15
N GLU A 103 -4.14 -3.76 17.02
CA GLU A 103 -3.77 -4.61 18.15
C GLU A 103 -2.89 -3.85 19.16
N ALA A 104 -1.91 -3.09 18.66
CA ALA A 104 -1.11 -2.20 19.50
C ALA A 104 -1.97 -1.15 20.20
N ALA A 105 -3.05 -0.68 19.58
CA ALA A 105 -4.00 0.26 20.19
C ALA A 105 -4.72 -0.32 21.42
N GLN A 106 -4.95 -1.63 21.44
CA GLN A 106 -5.57 -2.32 22.56
C GLN A 106 -4.58 -2.57 23.71
N ARG A 107 -3.30 -2.77 23.39
CA ARG A 107 -2.26 -3.10 24.37
C ARG A 107 -1.57 -1.87 24.97
N ARG A 108 -1.42 -0.78 24.20
CA ARG A 108 -0.71 0.43 24.62
C ARG A 108 -1.34 1.71 24.06
N GLN A 109 -1.00 2.85 24.66
CA GLN A 109 -1.34 4.14 24.09
C GLN A 109 -0.59 4.36 22.78
N LEU A 110 -1.34 4.55 21.70
CA LEU A 110 -0.79 4.93 20.42
C LEU A 110 -0.28 6.38 20.43
N SER A 111 0.80 6.61 19.70
CA SER A 111 1.29 7.94 19.38
C SER A 111 0.28 8.73 18.54
N ALA A 112 0.39 10.06 18.53
CA ALA A 112 -0.48 10.90 17.71
C ALA A 112 -0.40 10.56 16.21
N GLN A 113 0.75 10.08 15.75
CA GLN A 113 0.95 9.65 14.37
C GLN A 113 0.24 8.31 14.08
N GLU A 114 0.36 7.31 14.96
CA GLU A 114 -0.34 6.03 14.82
C GLU A 114 -1.86 6.19 14.89
N LYS A 115 -2.36 7.09 15.76
CA LYS A 115 -3.79 7.42 15.83
C LYS A 115 -4.28 8.09 14.54
N SER A 116 -3.51 9.03 14.00
CA SER A 116 -3.83 9.65 12.71
C SER A 116 -3.80 8.63 11.57
N LEU A 117 -2.86 7.69 11.60
CA LEU A 117 -2.74 6.64 10.59
C LEU A 117 -3.97 5.71 10.63
N LEU A 118 -4.40 5.29 11.81
CA LEU A 118 -5.63 4.51 11.98
C LEU A 118 -6.90 5.27 11.58
N ALA A 119 -6.97 6.58 11.82
CA ALA A 119 -8.12 7.39 11.41
C ALA A 119 -8.31 7.42 9.88
N HIS A 120 -7.23 7.31 9.10
CA HIS A 120 -7.27 7.23 7.64
C HIS A 120 -7.16 5.79 7.11
N LYS A 121 -7.31 4.77 7.97
CA LYS A 121 -7.22 3.35 7.59
C LYS A 121 -8.17 3.02 6.45
N ASP A 122 -9.46 3.33 6.61
CA ASP A 122 -10.49 2.92 5.65
C ASP A 122 -10.27 3.56 4.29
N GLU A 123 -9.97 4.86 4.27
CA GLU A 123 -9.67 5.60 3.03
C GLU A 123 -8.42 5.05 2.33
N THR A 124 -7.35 4.80 3.09
CA THR A 124 -6.10 4.23 2.57
C THR A 124 -6.30 2.82 2.00
N LEU A 125 -7.04 1.98 2.72
CA LEU A 125 -7.33 0.61 2.28
C LEU A 125 -8.24 0.60 1.06
N GLU A 126 -9.25 1.46 1.01
CA GLU A 126 -10.16 1.53 -0.13
C GLU A 126 -9.45 1.98 -1.41
N TYR A 127 -8.57 2.98 -1.31
CA TYR A 127 -7.73 3.38 -2.43
C TYR A 127 -6.81 2.24 -2.89
N LYS A 128 -6.20 1.51 -1.95
CA LYS A 128 -5.38 0.33 -2.29
C LYS A 128 -6.21 -0.81 -2.89
N ARG A 129 -7.47 -1.00 -2.49
CA ARG A 129 -8.39 -1.99 -3.11
C ARG A 129 -8.69 -1.64 -4.56
N GLN A 130 -8.92 -0.37 -4.86
CA GLN A 130 -9.13 0.09 -6.23
C GLN A 130 -7.88 -0.15 -7.09
N LEU A 131 -6.69 0.20 -6.57
CA LEU A 131 -5.43 -0.07 -7.25
C LEU A 131 -5.20 -1.57 -7.46
N ALA A 132 -5.52 -2.40 -6.47
CA ALA A 132 -5.41 -3.85 -6.59
C ALA A 132 -6.39 -4.42 -7.63
N ALA A 133 -7.62 -3.93 -7.68
CA ALA A 133 -8.60 -4.35 -8.67
C ALA A 133 -8.17 -3.97 -10.10
N LEU A 134 -7.61 -2.77 -10.29
CA LEU A 134 -7.05 -2.36 -11.58
C LEU A 134 -5.81 -3.17 -11.94
N GLY A 135 -4.89 -3.37 -10.98
CA GLY A 135 -3.70 -4.18 -11.17
C GLY A 135 -4.02 -5.60 -11.60
N ASP A 136 -5.00 -6.24 -10.96
CA ASP A 136 -5.41 -7.61 -11.31
C ASP A 136 -6.01 -7.68 -12.72
N LYS A 137 -6.80 -6.66 -13.13
CA LYS A 137 -7.30 -6.56 -14.50
C LYS A 137 -6.16 -6.44 -15.52
N VAL A 138 -5.15 -5.62 -15.22
CA VAL A 138 -3.97 -5.46 -16.10
C VAL A 138 -3.23 -6.78 -16.24
N THR A 139 -2.90 -7.45 -15.13
CA THR A 139 -2.19 -8.74 -15.15
C THR A 139 -2.99 -9.82 -15.86
N TYR A 140 -4.32 -9.83 -15.71
CA TYR A 140 -5.20 -10.73 -16.45
C TYR A 140 -5.15 -10.47 -17.96
N GLN A 141 -5.23 -9.20 -18.38
CA GLN A 141 -5.17 -8.85 -19.80
C GLN A 141 -3.81 -9.16 -20.42
N GLU A 142 -2.71 -8.90 -19.71
CA GLU A 142 -1.36 -9.28 -20.14
C GLU A 142 -1.25 -10.78 -20.38
N ARG A 143 -1.84 -11.60 -19.51
CA ARG A 143 -1.88 -13.05 -19.67
C ARG A 143 -2.69 -13.47 -20.90
N LEU A 144 -3.86 -12.86 -21.13
CA LEU A 144 -4.66 -13.12 -22.32
C LEU A 144 -3.88 -12.78 -23.61
N ASN A 145 -3.21 -11.63 -23.63
CA ASN A 145 -2.40 -11.21 -24.77
C ASN A 145 -1.22 -12.15 -25.00
N ALA A 146 -0.54 -12.59 -23.94
CA ALA A 146 0.56 -13.56 -24.03
C ALA A 146 0.08 -14.91 -24.58
N LEU A 147 -1.10 -15.38 -24.15
CA LEU A 147 -1.69 -16.62 -24.65
C LEU A 147 -2.07 -16.51 -26.13
N ALA A 148 -2.67 -15.39 -26.54
CA ALA A 148 -2.99 -15.14 -27.95
C ALA A 148 -1.72 -15.16 -28.82
N GLN A 149 -0.66 -14.47 -28.38
CA GLN A 149 0.63 -14.48 -29.09
C GLN A 149 1.26 -15.89 -29.16
N GLN A 150 1.12 -16.69 -28.10
CA GLN A 150 1.61 -18.07 -28.10
C GLN A 150 0.83 -18.94 -29.08
N ALA A 151 -0.49 -18.80 -29.13
CA ALA A 151 -1.34 -19.50 -30.09
C ALA A 151 -1.00 -19.12 -31.54
N ASP A 152 -0.80 -17.83 -31.82
CA ASP A 152 -0.40 -17.36 -33.16
C ASP A 152 0.95 -17.92 -33.60
N LYS A 153 1.95 -17.89 -32.72
CA LYS A 153 3.27 -18.49 -32.98
C LYS A 153 3.15 -19.98 -33.27
N PHE A 154 2.35 -20.70 -32.49
CA PHE A 154 2.12 -22.12 -32.70
C PHE A 154 1.42 -22.39 -34.04
N ALA A 155 0.39 -21.62 -34.37
CA ALA A 155 -0.32 -21.74 -35.65
C ALA A 155 0.60 -21.46 -36.86
N GLN A 156 1.48 -20.45 -36.77
CA GLN A 156 2.48 -20.15 -37.79
C GLN A 156 3.46 -21.32 -37.96
N GLN A 157 3.97 -21.89 -36.87
CA GLN A 157 4.85 -23.06 -36.93
C GLN A 157 4.17 -24.26 -37.58
N GLN A 158 2.89 -24.51 -37.29
CA GLN A 158 2.12 -25.59 -37.92
C GLN A 158 1.93 -25.37 -39.43
N ARG A 159 1.66 -24.13 -39.86
CA ARG A 159 1.54 -23.79 -41.29
C ARG A 159 2.87 -23.98 -42.02
N ALA A 160 3.97 -23.49 -41.44
CA ALA A 160 5.31 -23.64 -42.01
C ALA A 160 5.71 -25.12 -42.16
N LYS A 161 5.40 -25.96 -41.17
CA LYS A 161 5.66 -27.42 -41.24
C LYS A 161 4.86 -28.16 -42.30
N ARG A 162 3.68 -27.65 -42.70
CA ARG A 162 2.85 -28.27 -43.75
C ARG A 162 3.23 -27.82 -45.17
N ALA A 163 3.96 -26.72 -45.27
CA ALA A 163 4.40 -26.15 -46.55
C ALA A 163 5.82 -26.57 -46.95
N ALA A 164 6.53 -27.31 -46.08
CA ALA A 164 7.81 -27.94 -46.32
C ALA A 164 7.62 -29.44 -46.56
#